data_AF-A0A2X1M5A0-F1
#
_entry.id   AF-A0A2X1M5A0-F1
#
_cell.length_a   1.000
_cell.length_b   1.000
_cell.length_c   1.000
_cell.angle_alpha   90.00
_cell.angle_beta   90.00
_cell.angle_gamma   90.00
#
_symmetry.space_group_name_H-M   'P 1'
#
loop_
_entity.id
_entity.type
_entity.pdbx_description
1 polymer ?
#
loop_
_entity_poly.entity_id
_entity_poly.type
_entity_poly.pdbx_seq_one_letter_code
_entity_poly.pdbx_strand_id
1 'polypeptide(L)'
;MKAGKQFTDDLIARNLLKDVTRVVVDVYGSLSLTGKGHHTDIAIIMGLAGNLPDTVDIDSIPGFIQDVNTHGRLMLANGQHEVEFPVDQCMNFHADNLSLHENGMRITALAAIKSFTARLTTLLAVALSLMKSILASRIAHRLKFLIRTVQQPICKNIVRKPGCHSLA
;
A
#
# COMPACT_ATOMS: atom_id res chain seq x y z
N MET A 1 1.85 5.26 -4.32
CA MET A 1 0.82 4.51 -5.08
C MET A 1 -0.38 4.13 -4.22
N LYS A 2 -0.24 3.26 -3.21
CA LYS A 2 -1.38 2.75 -2.40
C LYS A 2 -2.33 3.82 -1.86
N ALA A 3 -1.78 4.90 -1.31
CA ALA A 3 -2.55 6.04 -0.82
C ALA A 3 -3.42 6.72 -1.90
N GLY A 4 -2.83 6.99 -3.06
CA GLY A 4 -3.54 7.60 -4.19
C GLY A 4 -4.67 6.70 -4.71
N LYS A 5 -4.43 5.38 -4.78
CA LYS A 5 -5.46 4.44 -5.20
C LYS A 5 -6.58 4.35 -4.17
N GLN A 6 -6.26 4.27 -2.88
CA GLN A 6 -7.27 4.24 -1.83
C GLN A 6 -8.14 5.50 -1.87
N PHE A 7 -7.54 6.68 -2.12
CA PHE A 7 -8.29 7.91 -2.27
C PHE A 7 -9.28 7.86 -3.45
N THR A 8 -8.86 7.36 -4.62
CA THR A 8 -9.77 7.26 -5.77
C THR A 8 -10.82 6.17 -5.58
N ASP A 9 -10.49 5.05 -4.96
CA ASP A 9 -11.45 4.01 -4.56
C ASP A 9 -12.51 4.59 -3.59
N ASP A 10 -12.10 5.42 -2.62
CA ASP A 10 -13.02 6.09 -1.69
C ASP A 10 -13.95 7.08 -2.40
N LEU A 11 -13.46 7.81 -3.40
CA LEU A 11 -14.28 8.70 -4.23
C LEU A 11 -15.34 7.92 -5.03
N ILE A 12 -14.97 6.77 -5.58
CA ILE A 12 -15.89 5.88 -6.30
C ILE A 12 -16.95 5.35 -5.35
N ALA A 13 -16.53 4.82 -4.20
CA ALA A 13 -17.45 4.24 -3.21
C ALA A 13 -18.50 5.25 -2.70
N ARG A 14 -18.14 6.55 -2.70
CA ARG A 14 -19.03 7.64 -2.30
C ARG A 14 -19.78 8.29 -3.48
N ASN A 15 -19.61 7.78 -4.69
CA ASN A 15 -20.15 8.37 -5.94
C ASN A 15 -19.72 9.83 -6.18
N LEU A 16 -18.56 10.24 -5.68
CA LEU A 16 -18.04 11.60 -5.81
C LEU A 16 -17.08 11.78 -6.99
N LEU A 17 -16.56 10.68 -7.56
CA LEU A 17 -15.52 10.74 -8.59
C LEU A 17 -15.88 11.65 -9.77
N LYS A 18 -17.12 11.57 -10.26
CA LYS A 18 -17.59 12.33 -11.43
C LYS A 18 -17.71 13.83 -11.18
N ASP A 19 -17.84 14.24 -9.92
CA ASP A 19 -17.96 15.65 -9.54
C ASP A 19 -16.59 16.32 -9.37
N VAL A 20 -15.51 15.55 -9.28
CA VAL A 20 -14.17 16.07 -9.07
C VAL A 20 -13.69 16.75 -10.35
N THR A 21 -13.32 18.02 -10.25
CA THR A 21 -12.71 18.78 -11.35
C THR A 21 -11.21 18.92 -11.22
N ARG A 22 -10.70 18.90 -9.98
CA ARG A 22 -9.26 19.06 -9.70
C ARG A 22 -8.86 18.26 -8.47
N VAL A 23 -7.65 17.71 -8.49
CA VAL A 23 -7.04 17.03 -7.33
C VAL A 23 -5.79 17.78 -6.90
N VAL A 24 -5.64 18.03 -5.60
CA VAL A 24 -4.46 18.68 -5.02
C VAL A 24 -3.83 17.75 -4.00
N VAL A 25 -2.52 17.57 -4.08
CA VAL A 25 -1.73 16.77 -3.17
C VAL A 25 -0.77 17.69 -2.42
N ASP A 26 -0.84 17.64 -1.09
CA ASP A 26 0.12 18.27 -0.20
C ASP A 26 0.97 17.18 0.47
N VAL A 27 2.29 17.26 0.30
CA VAL A 27 3.27 16.34 0.89
C VAL A 27 4.06 17.08 1.97
N TYR A 28 4.24 16.46 3.14
CA TYR A 28 4.81 17.08 4.33
C TYR A 28 5.98 16.25 4.89
N GLY A 29 6.86 16.93 5.62
CA GLY A 29 7.96 16.36 6.39
C GLY A 29 9.01 15.60 5.57
N SER A 30 9.56 14.50 6.09
CA SER A 30 10.67 13.79 5.42
C SER A 30 10.28 13.20 4.05
N LEU A 31 8.99 12.95 3.83
CA LEU A 31 8.46 12.55 2.52
C LEU A 31 8.54 13.68 1.48
N SER A 32 8.49 14.93 1.94
CA SER A 32 8.62 16.12 1.10
C SER A 32 10.08 16.37 0.72
N LEU A 33 11.01 16.15 1.66
CA LEU A 33 12.46 16.31 1.44
C LEU A 33 13.02 15.34 0.39
N THR A 34 12.41 14.16 0.27
CA THR A 34 12.73 13.13 -0.73
C THR A 34 11.72 13.11 -1.89
N GLY A 35 10.93 14.18 -2.02
CA GLY A 35 9.69 14.16 -2.79
C GLY A 35 9.84 14.57 -4.26
N LYS A 36 10.42 15.75 -4.50
CA LYS A 36 10.49 16.37 -5.82
C LYS A 36 11.60 15.71 -6.67
N GLY A 37 11.23 15.10 -7.79
CA GLY A 37 12.17 14.47 -8.72
C GLY A 37 12.80 13.17 -8.22
N HIS A 38 12.29 12.59 -7.13
CA HIS A 38 12.82 11.40 -6.46
C HIS A 38 11.80 10.24 -6.40
N HIS A 39 10.90 10.17 -7.39
CA HIS A 39 9.90 9.12 -7.60
C HIS A 39 8.69 9.14 -6.67
N THR A 40 8.66 9.97 -5.62
CA THR A 40 7.50 10.09 -4.73
C THR A 40 6.31 10.75 -5.43
N ASP A 41 6.54 11.85 -6.15
CA ASP A 41 5.58 12.50 -7.05
C ASP A 41 4.99 11.50 -8.05
N ILE A 42 5.85 10.77 -8.76
CA ILE A 42 5.47 9.72 -9.72
C ILE A 42 4.61 8.66 -9.03
N ALA A 43 5.04 8.16 -7.88
CA ALA A 43 4.29 7.14 -7.15
C ALA A 43 2.92 7.63 -6.69
N ILE A 44 2.75 8.93 -6.39
CA ILE A 44 1.45 9.50 -6.03
C ILE A 44 0.57 9.59 -7.28
N ILE A 45 1.08 10.16 -8.37
CA ILE A 45 0.37 10.32 -9.65
C ILE A 45 -0.09 8.96 -10.18
N MET A 46 0.80 7.97 -10.23
CA MET A 46 0.45 6.61 -10.65
C MET A 46 -0.62 5.97 -9.74
N GLY A 47 -0.56 6.25 -8.44
CA GLY A 47 -1.58 5.80 -7.48
C GLY A 47 -2.95 6.41 -7.75
N LEU A 48 -3.02 7.72 -7.97
CA LEU A 48 -4.24 8.44 -8.34
C LEU A 48 -4.82 7.92 -9.67
N ALA A 49 -3.94 7.59 -10.61
CA ALA A 49 -4.32 6.93 -11.86
C ALA A 49 -4.85 5.50 -11.67
N GLY A 50 -4.80 4.93 -10.46
CA GLY A 50 -5.36 3.64 -10.09
C GLY A 50 -4.35 2.48 -10.04
N ASN A 51 -3.07 2.75 -10.31
CA ASN A 51 -2.02 1.75 -10.33
C ASN A 51 -1.59 1.32 -8.92
N LEU A 52 -1.18 0.06 -8.81
CA LEU A 52 -0.55 -0.53 -7.63
C LEU A 52 0.91 -0.87 -7.91
N PRO A 53 1.80 -0.79 -6.91
CA PRO A 53 3.23 -1.07 -7.11
C PRO A 53 3.49 -2.50 -7.59
N ASP A 54 2.60 -3.44 -7.26
CA ASP A 54 2.77 -4.85 -7.60
C ASP A 54 2.27 -5.17 -9.02
N THR A 55 1.52 -4.26 -9.66
CA THR A 55 0.86 -4.49 -10.96
C THR A 55 1.10 -3.39 -11.99
N VAL A 56 1.85 -2.35 -11.63
CA VAL A 56 2.14 -1.23 -12.54
C VAL A 56 3.07 -1.68 -13.65
N ASP A 57 2.75 -1.29 -14.88
CA ASP A 57 3.69 -1.41 -15.99
C ASP A 57 4.78 -0.32 -15.81
N ILE A 58 5.99 -0.75 -15.47
CA ILE A 58 7.10 0.15 -15.15
C ILE A 58 7.58 0.89 -16.41
N ASP A 59 7.51 0.23 -17.57
CA ASP A 59 8.02 0.77 -18.83
C ASP A 59 7.13 1.90 -19.36
N SER A 60 5.83 1.90 -19.00
CA SER A 60 4.90 2.95 -19.39
C SER A 60 4.96 4.20 -18.52
N ILE A 61 5.62 4.16 -17.35
CA ILE A 61 5.64 5.26 -16.38
C ILE A 61 6.21 6.56 -16.97
N PRO A 62 7.38 6.57 -17.64
CA PRO A 62 7.98 7.81 -18.12
C PRO A 62 7.08 8.56 -19.12
N GLY A 63 6.48 7.83 -20.07
CA GLY A 63 5.56 8.39 -21.05
C GLY A 63 4.30 8.96 -20.39
N PHE A 64 3.69 8.20 -19.47
CA PHE A 64 2.52 8.65 -18.74
C PHE A 64 2.77 9.94 -17.94
N ILE A 65 3.90 10.01 -17.22
CA ILE A 65 4.25 11.19 -16.44
C ILE A 65 4.54 12.39 -17.35
N GLN A 66 5.18 12.16 -18.50
CA GLN A 66 5.40 13.21 -19.48
C GLN A 66 4.07 13.76 -20.01
N ASP A 67 3.11 12.90 -20.35
CA ASP A 67 1.79 13.31 -20.81
C ASP A 67 1.05 14.15 -19.75
N VAL A 68 1.08 13.73 -18.48
CA VAL A 68 0.47 14.49 -17.38
C VAL A 68 1.13 15.87 -17.24
N ASN A 69 2.47 15.94 -17.33
CA ASN A 69 3.20 17.21 -17.25
C ASN A 69 2.92 18.13 -18.45
N THR A 70 2.80 17.58 -19.65
CA THR A 70 2.56 18.35 -20.87
C THR A 70 1.13 18.91 -20.94
N HIS A 71 0.14 18.09 -20.57
CA HIS A 71 -1.26 18.48 -20.70
C HIS A 71 -1.85 19.11 -19.44
N GLY A 72 -1.23 18.89 -18.27
CA GLY A 72 -1.78 19.32 -16.99
C GLY A 72 -3.12 18.64 -16.66
N ARG A 73 -3.29 17.40 -17.13
CA ARG A 73 -4.51 16.58 -16.95
C ARG A 73 -4.12 15.22 -16.41
N LEU A 74 -4.97 14.65 -15.55
CA LEU A 74 -4.75 13.33 -14.98
C LEU A 74 -6.01 12.48 -15.11
N MET A 75 -5.86 11.31 -15.70
CA MET A 75 -6.87 10.26 -15.72
C MET A 75 -6.87 9.54 -14.38
N LEU A 76 -7.95 9.64 -13.61
CA LEU A 76 -8.14 8.96 -12.32
C LEU A 76 -8.73 7.56 -12.50
N ALA A 77 -8.46 6.70 -11.51
CA ALA A 77 -9.13 5.41 -11.33
C ALA A 77 -9.16 4.53 -12.60
N ASN A 78 -7.99 4.24 -13.17
CA ASN A 78 -7.80 3.45 -14.38
C ASN A 78 -8.54 4.04 -15.60
N GLY A 79 -8.50 5.37 -15.75
CA GLY A 79 -9.07 6.03 -16.93
C GLY A 79 -10.56 6.37 -16.82
N GLN A 80 -11.18 6.25 -15.64
CA GLN A 80 -12.62 6.47 -15.49
C GLN A 80 -13.03 7.95 -15.53
N HIS A 81 -12.16 8.86 -15.10
CA HIS A 81 -12.50 10.27 -15.00
C HIS A 81 -11.26 11.16 -15.15
N GLU A 82 -11.34 12.19 -15.99
CA GLU A 82 -10.24 13.14 -16.19
C GLU A 82 -10.40 14.35 -15.26
N VAL A 83 -9.31 14.77 -14.62
CA VAL A 83 -9.28 15.97 -13.79
C VAL A 83 -8.17 16.92 -14.23
N GLU A 84 -8.34 18.21 -13.91
CA GLU A 84 -7.26 19.18 -13.97
C GLU A 84 -6.17 18.80 -12.95
N PHE A 85 -4.92 18.73 -13.42
CA PHE A 85 -3.76 18.37 -12.62
C PHE A 85 -2.45 19.00 -13.14
N PRO A 86 -2.33 20.34 -13.21
CA PRO A 86 -1.05 21.00 -13.41
C PRO A 86 -0.12 20.64 -12.24
N VAL A 87 0.93 19.87 -12.51
CA VAL A 87 1.78 19.25 -11.48
C VAL A 87 2.44 20.30 -10.58
N ASP A 88 2.81 21.44 -11.12
CA ASP A 88 3.38 22.58 -10.40
C ASP A 88 2.44 23.23 -9.38
N GLN A 89 1.12 23.11 -9.56
CA GLN A 89 0.10 23.69 -8.67
C GLN A 89 -0.65 22.64 -7.84
N CYS A 90 -0.67 21.39 -8.32
CA CYS A 90 -1.40 20.29 -7.71
C CYS A 90 -0.51 19.33 -6.91
N MET A 91 0.81 19.45 -7.00
CA MET A 91 1.77 18.67 -6.21
C MET A 91 2.63 19.60 -5.35
N ASN A 92 2.14 19.88 -4.13
CA ASN A 92 2.74 20.82 -3.21
C ASN A 92 3.63 20.11 -2.20
N PHE A 93 4.90 20.50 -2.15
CA PHE A 93 5.89 19.99 -1.21
C PHE A 93 6.14 21.00 -0.10
N HIS A 94 5.75 20.67 1.12
CA HIS A 94 5.86 21.52 2.30
C HIS A 94 7.10 21.12 3.11
N ALA A 95 7.87 22.11 3.59
CA ALA A 95 9.02 21.86 4.46
C ALA A 95 8.62 21.55 5.90
N ASP A 96 7.43 22.01 6.30
CA ASP A 96 6.92 21.81 7.65
C ASP A 96 6.40 20.38 7.87
N ASN A 97 6.52 19.91 9.09
CA ASN A 97 5.96 18.63 9.51
C ASN A 97 4.48 18.80 9.92
N LEU A 98 3.66 17.81 9.59
CA LEU A 98 2.35 17.69 10.24
C LEU A 98 2.57 17.31 11.70
N SER A 99 1.88 18.00 12.62
CA SER A 99 2.05 17.88 14.08
C SER A 99 1.94 16.47 14.67
N LEU A 100 1.41 15.51 13.90
CA LEU A 100 1.25 14.12 14.32
C LEU A 100 2.31 13.18 13.73
N HIS A 101 2.97 13.48 12.60
CA HIS A 101 3.82 12.52 11.89
C HIS A 101 4.88 13.15 10.97
N GLU A 102 6.03 12.47 10.90
CA GLU A 102 7.21 12.84 10.09
C GLU A 102 6.99 12.68 8.57
N ASN A 103 6.06 11.81 8.14
CA ASN A 103 5.79 11.48 6.73
C ASN A 103 4.31 11.66 6.39
N GLY A 104 3.87 12.91 6.31
CA GLY A 104 2.48 13.25 6.06
C GLY A 104 2.18 13.48 4.58
N MET A 105 1.00 13.06 4.14
CA MET A 105 0.45 13.44 2.84
C MET A 105 -1.05 13.70 2.99
N ARG A 106 -1.55 14.71 2.29
CA ARG A 106 -2.97 15.04 2.18
C ARG A 106 -3.35 15.12 0.71
N ILE A 107 -4.43 14.45 0.33
CA ILE A 107 -5.00 14.52 -1.02
C ILE A 107 -6.37 15.18 -0.90
N THR A 108 -6.66 16.16 -1.75
CA THR A 108 -7.90 16.96 -1.73
C THR A 108 -8.57 16.88 -3.09
N ALA A 109 -9.86 16.55 -3.13
CA ALA A 109 -10.69 16.63 -4.32
C ALA A 109 -11.49 17.94 -4.31
N LEU A 110 -11.43 18.67 -5.41
CA LEU A 110 -12.21 19.88 -5.61
C LEU A 110 -13.26 19.60 -6.68
N ALA A 111 -14.50 19.99 -6.42
CA ALA A 111 -15.58 20.00 -7.40
C ALA A 111 -15.89 21.45 -7.80
N ALA A 112 -16.46 21.66 -8.99
CA ALA A 112 -16.77 23.00 -9.53
C ALA A 112 -17.61 23.90 -8.60
N ILE A 113 -18.35 23.30 -7.65
CA ILE A 113 -19.30 24.02 -6.78
C ILE A 113 -19.04 23.75 -5.29
N LYS A 114 -18.18 22.78 -4.93
CA LYS A 114 -17.88 22.38 -3.54
C LYS A 114 -16.46 21.81 -3.42
N SER A 115 -15.70 22.21 -2.39
CA SER A 115 -14.45 21.53 -2.03
C SER A 115 -14.76 20.33 -1.12
N PHE A 116 -14.36 19.13 -1.53
CA PHE A 116 -14.45 17.93 -0.69
C PHE A 116 -13.05 17.54 -0.22
N THR A 117 -12.70 17.97 0.99
CA THR A 117 -11.44 17.56 1.60
C THR A 117 -11.60 16.15 2.18
N ALA A 118 -11.31 15.12 1.39
CA ALA A 118 -11.11 13.79 1.93
C ALA A 118 -9.71 13.72 2.56
N ARG A 119 -9.62 13.92 3.87
CA ARG A 119 -8.35 13.80 4.60
C ARG A 119 -7.93 12.33 4.68
N LEU A 120 -7.29 11.81 3.64
CA LEU A 120 -6.62 10.52 3.72
C LEU A 120 -5.23 10.74 4.35
N THR A 121 -5.17 10.80 5.69
CA THR A 121 -3.91 10.71 6.43
C THR A 121 -3.38 9.30 6.20
N THR A 122 -2.62 9.10 5.12
CA THR A 122 -2.10 7.78 4.82
C THR A 122 -0.95 7.55 5.78
N LEU A 123 -1.25 6.86 6.89
CA LEU A 123 -0.25 6.31 7.79
C LEU A 123 0.73 5.51 6.94
N LEU A 124 2.00 5.91 6.91
CA LEU A 124 3.09 5.04 6.49
C LEU A 124 3.29 3.92 7.55
N ALA A 125 2.22 3.17 7.85
CA ALA A 125 2.27 1.90 8.55
C ALA A 125 2.26 0.73 7.56
N VAL A 126 2.61 0.95 6.29
CA VAL A 126 2.86 -0.17 5.36
C VAL A 126 4.15 -0.91 5.76
N ALA A 127 5.12 -0.25 6.39
CA ALA A 127 6.27 -0.94 7.00
C ALA A 127 5.86 -1.75 8.24
N LEU A 128 4.99 -1.21 9.12
CA LEU A 128 4.61 -1.89 10.36
C LEU A 128 3.53 -2.99 10.15
N SER A 129 2.64 -2.83 9.17
CA SER A 129 1.59 -3.81 8.84
C SER A 129 2.13 -5.01 8.05
N LEU A 130 3.06 -4.79 7.12
CA LEU A 130 3.77 -5.88 6.44
C LEU A 130 4.77 -6.58 7.37
N MET A 131 5.43 -5.87 8.29
CA MET A 131 6.25 -6.56 9.32
C MET A 131 5.40 -7.38 10.29
N LYS A 132 4.21 -6.91 10.69
CA LYS A 132 3.32 -7.72 11.55
C LYS A 132 2.79 -8.97 10.84
N SER A 133 2.49 -8.91 9.55
CA SER A 133 1.97 -10.08 8.81
C SER A 133 3.05 -11.09 8.42
N ILE A 134 4.28 -10.65 8.12
CA ILE A 134 5.41 -11.57 7.85
C ILE A 134 5.97 -12.18 9.15
N LEU A 135 6.00 -11.42 10.26
CA LEU A 135 6.46 -11.92 11.55
C LEU A 135 5.42 -12.85 12.23
N ALA A 136 4.12 -12.57 12.08
CA ALA A 136 3.06 -13.46 12.58
C ALA A 136 3.04 -14.82 11.87
N SER A 137 3.29 -14.85 10.55
CA SER A 137 3.36 -16.10 9.77
C SER A 137 4.57 -16.97 10.15
N ARG A 138 5.74 -16.36 10.41
CA ARG A 138 6.96 -17.09 10.81
C ARG A 138 6.95 -17.57 12.27
N ILE A 139 6.29 -16.86 13.18
CA ILE A 139 6.15 -17.27 14.59
C ILE A 139 5.10 -18.37 14.73
N ALA A 140 3.97 -18.31 14.01
CA ALA A 140 2.93 -19.34 14.05
C ALA A 140 3.42 -20.72 13.55
N HIS A 141 4.36 -20.76 12.60
CA HIS A 141 4.95 -22.02 12.14
C HIS A 141 5.99 -22.61 13.10
N ARG A 142 6.76 -21.78 13.82
CA ARG A 142 7.70 -22.28 14.86
C ARG A 142 7.01 -22.69 16.15
N LEU A 143 5.89 -22.06 16.52
CA LEU A 143 5.18 -22.38 17.78
C LEU A 143 4.35 -23.66 17.69
N LYS A 144 3.83 -24.02 16.49
CA LYS A 144 3.18 -25.33 16.26
C LYS A 144 4.16 -26.51 16.31
N PHE A 145 5.46 -26.27 16.14
CA PHE A 145 6.48 -27.34 16.18
C PHE A 145 7.00 -27.62 17.61
N LEU A 146 6.88 -26.67 18.54
CA LEU A 146 7.43 -26.82 19.90
C LEU A 146 6.42 -27.35 20.93
N ILE A 147 5.11 -27.31 20.66
CA ILE A 147 4.07 -27.77 21.60
C ILE A 147 3.72 -29.27 21.41
N ARG A 148 4.25 -29.94 20.38
CA ARG A 148 4.01 -31.39 20.15
C ARG A 148 4.98 -32.34 20.86
N THR A 149 5.95 -31.82 21.63
CA THR A 149 7.09 -32.61 22.13
C THR A 149 7.04 -32.96 23.63
N VAL A 150 5.91 -32.76 24.33
CA VAL A 150 5.80 -33.06 25.79
C VAL A 150 4.57 -33.92 26.14
N GLN A 151 4.12 -34.80 25.24
CA GLN A 151 3.14 -35.82 25.64
C GLN A 151 3.27 -37.10 24.79
N GLN A 152 4.21 -37.96 25.16
CA GLN A 152 4.21 -39.38 24.79
C GLN A 152 4.47 -40.18 26.09
N PRO A 153 3.53 -41.05 26.52
CA PRO A 153 3.70 -41.87 27.71
C PRO A 153 4.70 -43.01 27.47
N ILE A 154 5.35 -43.39 28.57
CA ILE A 154 6.40 -44.39 28.71
C ILE A 154 5.91 -45.78 28.25
N CYS A 155 6.70 -46.37 27.34
CA CYS A 155 6.95 -47.79 27.06
C CYS A 155 6.04 -48.86 27.71
N LYS A 156 5.41 -49.70 26.87
CA LYS A 156 5.27 -51.14 27.12
C LYS A 156 5.56 -51.94 25.84
N ASN A 157 6.79 -52.44 25.73
CA ASN A 157 7.20 -53.45 24.75
C ASN A 157 6.72 -54.83 25.24
N ILE A 158 5.82 -55.47 24.50
CA ILE A 158 5.61 -56.92 24.54
C ILE A 158 6.04 -57.46 23.19
N VAL A 159 7.20 -58.11 23.15
CA VAL A 159 7.66 -58.89 21.99
C VAL A 159 7.48 -60.37 22.35
N ARG A 160 6.55 -61.04 21.66
CA ARG A 160 6.55 -62.51 21.56
C ARG A 160 7.26 -62.87 20.25
N LYS A 161 8.39 -63.58 20.33
CA LYS A 161 9.05 -64.23 19.17
C LYS A 161 8.40 -65.59 18.89
N PRO A 162 8.28 -66.02 17.62
CA PRO A 162 7.92 -67.38 17.27
C PRO A 162 9.18 -68.27 17.08
N GLY A 163 9.06 -69.53 17.53
CA GLY A 163 9.66 -70.74 16.96
C GLY A 163 11.17 -70.78 16.69
N CYS A 164 11.91 -71.55 17.52
CA CYS A 164 13.12 -72.23 17.07
C CYS A 164 13.03 -73.72 17.48
N HIS A 165 13.44 -74.57 16.55
CA HIS A 165 13.32 -76.02 16.57
C HIS A 165 14.23 -76.72 17.59
N SER A 166 13.77 -77.90 17.99
CA SER A 166 14.45 -79.01 18.68
C SER A 166 15.86 -79.32 18.18
N LEU A 167 16.78 -79.68 19.09
CA LEU A 167 17.85 -80.66 18.91
C LEU A 167 18.47 -81.02 20.29
N ALA A 168 18.58 -82.34 20.52
CA ALA A 168 19.22 -83.09 21.62
C ALA A 168 18.50 -83.14 22.99
#